data_AF-A0A5J4W3E9-F1
#
_entry.id   AF-A0A5J4W3E9-F1
#
_cell.length_a   1.000
_cell.length_b   1.000
_cell.length_c   1.000
_cell.angle_alpha   90.00
_cell.angle_beta   90.00
_cell.angle_gamma   90.00
#
_symmetry.space_group_name_H-M   'P 1'
#
loop_
_entity.id
_entity.type
_entity.pdbx_description
1 polymer ?
#
loop_
_entity_poly.entity_id
_entity_poly.type
_entity_poly.pdbx_seq_one_letter_code
_entity_poly.pdbx_strand_id
1 'polypeptide(L)'
;MNYNDSKKGIATITKSIISDLTIRINKKNQPRRIAKNVTNIIYVTNADMPVQLDTDDRRHLVFACKTVHQVSEEHKEDIEHFNELNQSCTQELYENLMIFLLERDISQFNPTLIPMTEAKKKLINVSRSPVDDVIMEHYEKFKQDIPISLVNQCKPQN
;
A
#
# COMPACT_ATOMS: atom_id res chain seq x y z
N MET A 1 -24.62 -0.28 2.26
CA MET A 1 -23.38 0.51 2.14
C MET A 1 -22.42 -0.31 1.30
N ASN A 2 -22.00 0.20 0.15
CA ASN A 2 -21.09 -0.54 -0.73
C ASN A 2 -19.69 -0.54 -0.08
N TYR A 3 -19.14 -1.73 0.20
CA TYR A 3 -17.88 -1.90 0.94
C TYR A 3 -16.71 -1.11 0.32
N ASN A 4 -16.76 -0.89 -1.00
CA ASN A 4 -15.77 -0.13 -1.75
C ASN A 4 -15.84 1.39 -1.54
N ASP A 5 -17.00 1.96 -1.22
CA ASP A 5 -17.12 3.43 -1.04
C ASP A 5 -16.46 3.91 0.27
N SER A 6 -16.53 3.09 1.32
CA SER A 6 -15.86 3.37 2.60
C SER A 6 -14.33 3.40 2.44
N LYS A 7 -13.78 2.48 1.64
CA LYS A 7 -12.33 2.41 1.38
C LYS A 7 -11.81 3.60 0.58
N LYS A 8 -12.59 4.16 -0.36
CA LYS A 8 -12.21 5.38 -1.11
C LYS A 8 -12.06 6.61 -0.22
N GLY A 9 -12.98 6.79 0.74
CA GLY A 9 -12.90 7.87 1.72
C GLY A 9 -11.63 7.77 2.56
N ILE A 10 -11.31 6.57 3.05
CA ILE A 10 -10.10 6.30 3.82
C ILE A 10 -8.84 6.53 2.97
N ALA A 11 -8.81 6.07 1.73
CA ALA A 11 -7.67 6.27 0.83
C ALA A 11 -7.34 7.76 0.63
N THR A 12 -8.37 8.61 0.52
CA THR A 12 -8.19 10.07 0.39
C THR A 12 -7.58 10.68 1.65
N ILE A 13 -8.06 10.29 2.83
CA ILE A 13 -7.52 10.74 4.11
C ILE A 13 -6.07 10.29 4.28
N THR A 14 -5.77 9.03 3.98
CA THR A 14 -4.42 8.48 4.08
C THR A 14 -3.44 9.19 3.15
N LYS A 15 -3.85 9.51 1.92
CA LYS A 15 -3.04 10.29 0.98
C LYS A 15 -2.66 11.65 1.58
N SER A 16 -3.63 12.36 2.17
CA SER A 16 -3.41 13.64 2.88
C SER A 16 -2.46 13.49 4.05
N ILE A 17 -2.62 12.45 4.89
CA ILE A 17 -1.71 12.21 6.03
C ILE A 17 -0.26 11.99 5.57
N ILE A 18 -0.05 11.33 4.44
CA ILE A 18 1.30 11.06 3.91
C ILE A 18 1.91 12.32 3.26
N SER A 19 1.12 13.10 2.51
CA SER A 19 1.67 14.17 1.66
C SER A 19 1.60 15.58 2.23
N ASP A 20 0.63 15.86 3.12
CA ASP A 20 0.37 17.23 3.53
C ASP A 20 1.47 17.75 4.45
N LEU A 21 1.89 19.01 4.26
CA LEU A 21 2.93 19.64 5.07
C LEU A 21 2.54 19.87 6.52
N THR A 22 1.24 19.88 6.81
CA THR A 22 0.68 20.12 8.13
C THR A 22 -0.46 19.18 8.42
N ILE A 23 -0.55 18.75 9.68
CA ILE A 23 -1.63 17.91 10.17
C ILE A 23 -2.44 18.64 11.24
N ARG A 24 -3.76 18.48 11.19
CA ARG A 24 -4.68 19.10 12.15
C ARG A 24 -5.03 18.09 13.24
N ILE A 25 -4.47 18.28 14.42
CA ILE A 25 -4.57 17.35 15.56
C ILE A 25 -5.75 17.75 16.43
N ASN A 26 -6.68 16.81 16.64
CA ASN A 26 -7.83 16.96 17.54
C ASN A 26 -7.74 15.93 18.67
N LYS A 27 -6.91 16.22 19.68
CA LYS A 27 -6.75 15.34 20.84
C LYS A 27 -7.92 15.55 21.81
N LYS A 28 -8.43 14.46 22.39
CA LYS A 28 -9.51 14.52 23.38
C LYS A 28 -9.13 15.46 24.54
N ASN A 29 -10.08 16.30 24.96
CA ASN A 29 -9.92 17.27 26.05
C ASN A 29 -8.75 18.27 25.84
N GLN A 30 -8.44 18.60 24.60
CA GLN A 30 -7.41 19.57 24.24
C GLN A 30 -7.91 20.45 23.10
N PRO A 31 -7.48 21.72 23.03
CA PRO A 31 -7.81 22.57 21.89
C PRO A 31 -7.21 21.99 20.62
N ARG A 32 -7.95 22.14 19.52
CA ARG A 32 -7.52 21.71 18.21
C ARG A 32 -6.31 22.54 17.76
N ARG A 33 -5.26 21.89 17.29
CA ARG A 33 -4.01 22.54 16.85
C ARG A 33 -3.57 22.07 15.48
N ILE A 34 -2.80 22.90 14.80
CA ILE A 34 -2.12 22.58 13.54
C ILE A 34 -0.64 22.41 13.86
N ALA A 35 -0.02 21.36 13.32
CA ALA A 35 1.40 21.09 13.47
C ALA A 35 2.02 20.74 12.12
N LYS A 36 3.33 20.93 11.98
CA LYS A 36 4.09 20.42 10.84
C LYS A 36 3.98 18.90 10.80
N ASN A 37 3.74 18.34 9.62
CA ASN A 37 3.73 16.91 9.41
C ASN A 37 5.15 16.38 9.30
N VAL A 38 5.48 15.40 10.14
CA VAL A 38 6.77 14.69 10.17
C VAL A 38 6.54 13.17 10.19
N THR A 39 5.34 12.74 9.77
CA THR A 39 4.89 11.35 9.88
C THR A 39 5.39 10.53 8.70
N ASN A 40 6.05 9.41 9.01
CA ASN A 40 6.27 8.30 8.08
C ASN A 40 5.44 7.10 8.55
N ILE A 41 4.80 6.38 7.64
CA ILE A 41 3.86 5.29 7.99
C ILE A 41 4.37 3.97 7.41
N ILE A 42 4.39 2.95 8.28
CA ILE A 42 4.63 1.56 7.89
C ILE A 42 3.34 0.79 8.18
N TYR A 43 2.78 0.16 7.15
CA TYR A 43 1.61 -0.72 7.28
C TYR A 43 2.07 -2.17 7.37
N VAL A 44 1.55 -2.90 8.36
CA VAL A 44 1.74 -4.34 8.48
C VAL A 44 0.35 -4.97 8.57
N THR A 45 0.06 -5.92 7.68
CA THR A 45 -1.29 -6.46 7.53
C THR A 45 -1.24 -7.84 6.90
N ASN A 46 -2.18 -8.69 7.33
CA ASN A 46 -2.44 -9.99 6.73
C ASN A 46 -3.62 -9.95 5.74
N ALA A 47 -4.24 -8.78 5.54
CA ALA A 47 -5.34 -8.63 4.61
C ALA A 47 -4.82 -8.56 3.18
N ASP A 48 -5.48 -9.25 2.24
CA ASP A 48 -5.10 -9.26 0.83
C ASP A 48 -5.21 -7.89 0.16
N MET A 49 -6.18 -7.07 0.60
CA MET A 49 -6.41 -5.71 0.09
C MET A 49 -6.51 -4.70 1.23
N PRO A 50 -5.36 -4.27 1.79
CA PRO A 50 -5.31 -3.41 2.96
C PRO A 50 -5.52 -1.92 2.62
N VAL A 51 -5.07 -1.49 1.44
CA VAL A 51 -5.17 -0.11 0.97
C VAL A 51 -5.58 -0.09 -0.50
N GLN A 52 -6.45 0.83 -0.86
CA GLN A 52 -6.81 1.08 -2.26
C GLN A 52 -5.77 2.01 -2.88
N LEU A 53 -5.17 1.58 -3.99
CA LEU A 53 -4.15 2.34 -4.70
C LEU A 53 -4.66 2.83 -6.06
N ASP A 54 -4.28 4.04 -6.44
CA ASP A 54 -4.50 4.55 -7.79
C ASP A 54 -3.45 3.96 -8.74
N THR A 55 -3.74 3.95 -10.05
CA THR A 55 -2.83 3.46 -11.09
C THR A 55 -1.49 4.18 -11.11
N ASP A 56 -1.48 5.47 -10.78
CA ASP A 56 -0.31 6.34 -10.73
C ASP A 56 0.20 6.57 -9.28
N ASP A 57 -0.15 5.68 -8.34
CA ASP A 57 0.28 5.84 -6.96
C ASP A 57 1.81 5.89 -6.84
N ARG A 58 2.30 7.03 -6.34
CA ARG A 58 3.71 7.32 -6.09
C ARG A 58 4.06 7.39 -4.59
N ARG A 59 3.17 6.91 -3.71
CA ARG A 59 3.26 7.11 -2.25
C ARG A 59 3.57 5.82 -1.50
N HIS A 60 3.18 4.67 -2.05
CA HIS A 60 3.25 3.38 -1.36
C HIS A 60 4.29 2.47 -2.00
N LEU A 61 5.27 2.05 -1.19
CA LEU A 61 6.10 0.88 -1.47
C LEU A 61 5.40 -0.35 -0.89
N VAL A 62 5.12 -1.35 -1.72
CA VAL A 62 4.37 -2.54 -1.31
C VAL A 62 5.26 -3.77 -1.47
N PHE A 63 5.45 -4.49 -0.38
CA PHE A 63 6.05 -5.81 -0.40
C PHE A 63 5.02 -6.83 0.07
N ALA A 64 4.87 -7.89 -0.70
CA ALA A 64 4.25 -9.11 -0.21
C ALA A 64 5.38 -9.92 0.43
N CYS A 65 5.51 -9.82 1.76
CA CYS A 65 6.30 -10.78 2.49
C CYS A 65 5.59 -12.12 2.34
N LYS A 66 6.21 -13.06 1.64
CA LYS A 66 5.75 -14.43 1.66
C LYS A 66 5.71 -14.83 3.13
N THR A 67 4.55 -15.19 3.64
CA THR A 67 4.44 -15.79 4.97
C THR A 67 5.40 -16.96 5.04
N VAL A 68 5.80 -17.36 6.24
CA VAL A 68 6.44 -18.64 6.54
C VAL A 68 5.80 -19.81 5.76
N HIS A 69 4.49 -19.73 5.47
CA HIS A 69 3.73 -20.68 4.65
C HIS A 69 3.87 -20.57 3.11
N GLN A 70 4.63 -19.62 2.58
CA GLN A 70 4.82 -19.32 1.14
C GLN A 70 6.28 -19.01 0.76
N VAL A 71 7.14 -18.70 1.74
CA VAL A 71 8.55 -19.09 1.62
C VAL A 71 8.52 -20.61 1.43
N SER A 72 9.36 -21.13 0.54
CA SER A 72 9.40 -22.53 0.10
C SER A 72 9.09 -23.52 1.24
N GLU A 73 8.55 -24.71 0.91
CA GLU A 73 8.08 -25.72 1.89
C GLU A 73 9.01 -26.01 3.08
N GLU A 74 10.28 -25.64 2.97
CA GLU A 74 11.36 -25.69 3.98
C GLU A 74 11.05 -25.09 5.36
N HIS A 75 10.32 -23.98 5.51
CA HIS A 75 10.25 -23.28 6.83
C HIS A 75 8.85 -23.14 7.43
N LYS A 76 7.83 -23.78 6.84
CA LYS A 76 6.39 -23.54 7.11
C LYS A 76 5.96 -23.66 8.58
N GLU A 77 6.77 -24.32 9.40
CA GLU A 77 6.59 -24.55 10.84
C GLU A 77 7.96 -24.55 11.57
N ASP A 78 8.96 -23.82 11.06
CA ASP A 78 10.30 -23.78 11.63
C ASP A 78 10.35 -22.90 12.89
N ILE A 79 9.75 -23.43 13.95
CA ILE A 79 9.71 -22.82 15.28
C ILE A 79 11.14 -22.55 15.79
N GLU A 80 12.11 -23.40 15.43
CA GLU A 80 13.49 -23.25 15.85
C GLU A 80 14.11 -22.00 15.20
N HIS A 81 13.97 -21.83 13.89
CA HIS A 81 14.41 -20.62 13.19
C HIS A 81 13.79 -19.34 13.78
N PHE A 82 12.48 -19.31 14.06
CA PHE A 82 11.86 -18.13 14.66
C PHE A 82 12.28 -17.90 16.11
N ASN A 83 12.54 -18.97 16.87
CA ASN A 83 13.08 -18.86 18.21
C ASN A 83 14.50 -18.29 18.18
N GLU A 84 15.37 -18.77 17.29
CA GLU A 84 16.72 -18.25 17.09
C GLU A 84 16.68 -16.78 16.64
N LEU A 85 15.83 -16.43 15.68
CA LEU A 85 15.64 -15.05 15.23
C LEU A 85 15.20 -14.16 16.39
N ASN A 86 14.23 -14.60 17.21
CA ASN A 86 13.77 -13.84 18.36
C ASN A 86 14.86 -13.72 19.45
N GLN A 87 15.66 -14.76 19.66
CA GLN A 87 16.81 -14.73 20.57
C GLN A 87 17.93 -13.81 20.06
N SER A 88 18.07 -13.67 18.73
CA SER A 88 19.04 -12.78 18.10
C SER A 88 18.72 -11.28 18.29
N CYS A 89 17.50 -10.94 18.73
CA CYS A 89 17.08 -9.57 19.08
C CYS A 89 17.72 -9.10 20.40
N THR A 90 19.05 -9.14 20.47
CA THR A 90 19.85 -8.74 21.62
C THR A 90 20.09 -7.23 21.64
N GLN A 91 20.53 -6.71 22.79
CA GLN A 91 20.96 -5.31 22.91
C GLN A 91 22.04 -4.95 21.88
N GLU A 92 23.00 -5.84 21.65
CA GLU A 92 24.07 -5.67 20.66
C GLU A 92 23.52 -5.51 19.23
N LEU A 93 22.50 -6.29 18.85
CA LEU A 93 21.84 -6.12 17.56
C LEU A 93 21.25 -4.72 17.41
N TYR A 94 20.54 -4.22 18.43
CA TYR A 94 19.91 -2.90 18.38
C TYR A 94 20.95 -1.77 18.32
N GLU A 95 22.05 -1.88 19.06
CA GLU A 95 23.15 -0.92 19.01
C GLU A 95 23.79 -0.89 17.62
N ASN A 96 24.11 -2.06 17.07
CA ASN A 96 24.66 -2.19 15.72
C ASN A 96 23.70 -1.70 14.64
N LEU A 97 22.40 -2.00 14.77
CA LEU A 97 21.36 -1.53 13.85
C LEU A 97 21.23 0.00 13.92
N MET A 98 21.31 0.59 15.12
CA MET A 98 21.25 2.04 15.28
C MET A 98 22.48 2.71 14.64
N ILE A 99 23.68 2.17 14.86
CA ILE A 99 24.91 2.65 14.21
C ILE A 99 24.74 2.57 12.69
N PHE A 100 24.29 1.43 12.16
CA PHE A 100 24.05 1.26 10.73
C PHE A 100 23.07 2.30 10.18
N LEU A 101 21.95 2.57 10.88
CA LEU A 101 20.95 3.54 10.43
C LEU A 101 21.45 5.00 10.51
N LEU A 102 22.28 5.33 11.50
CA LEU A 102 22.84 6.68 11.67
C LEU A 102 23.98 6.97 10.70
N GLU A 103 24.80 5.97 10.37
CA GLU A 103 25.97 6.12 9.51
C GLU A 103 25.66 5.90 8.02
N ARG A 104 24.45 5.40 7.68
CA ARG A 104 24.06 5.15 6.30
C ARG A 104 24.03 6.47 5.51
N ASP A 105 24.91 6.59 4.52
CA ASP A 105 24.83 7.70 3.56
C ASP A 105 23.54 7.56 2.72
N ILE A 106 22.65 8.54 2.87
CA ILE A 106 21.40 8.68 2.13
C ILE A 106 21.40 9.93 1.22
N SER A 107 22.56 10.54 0.96
CA SER A 107 22.68 11.74 0.12
C SER A 107 22.10 11.56 -1.29
N GLN A 108 22.16 10.34 -1.82
CA GLN A 108 21.60 9.98 -3.13
C GLN A 108 20.20 9.34 -3.04
N PHE A 109 19.64 9.18 -1.84
CA PHE A 109 18.34 8.55 -1.68
C PHE A 109 17.23 9.51 -2.08
N ASN A 110 16.42 9.11 -3.06
CA ASN A 110 15.23 9.84 -3.46
C ASN A 110 13.95 9.08 -3.07
N PRO A 111 13.22 9.53 -2.02
CA PRO A 111 12.00 8.87 -1.56
C PRO A 111 10.84 8.92 -2.56
N THR A 112 10.92 9.77 -3.61
CA THR A 112 9.89 9.82 -4.65
C THR A 112 10.03 8.72 -5.70
N LEU A 113 11.17 8.04 -5.75
CA LEU A 113 11.44 6.95 -6.70
C LEU A 113 11.00 5.61 -6.09
N ILE A 114 9.69 5.39 -6.04
CA ILE A 114 9.12 4.15 -5.51
C ILE A 114 9.03 3.09 -6.62
N PRO A 115 9.67 1.92 -6.48
CA PRO A 115 9.61 0.88 -7.49
C PRO A 115 8.21 0.26 -7.62
N MET A 116 7.88 -0.18 -8.84
CA MET A 116 6.63 -0.90 -9.14
C MET A 116 6.82 -2.41 -8.93
N THR A 117 6.63 -2.86 -7.70
CA THR A 117 6.72 -4.29 -7.34
C THR A 117 5.52 -5.09 -7.86
N GLU A 118 5.65 -6.41 -7.98
CA GLU A 118 4.53 -7.29 -8.36
C GLU A 118 3.36 -7.21 -7.37
N ALA A 119 3.65 -7.09 -6.07
CA ALA A 119 2.64 -6.89 -5.05
C ALA A 119 1.88 -5.57 -5.25
N LYS A 120 2.59 -4.50 -5.59
CA LYS A 120 1.98 -3.20 -5.91
C LYS A 120 1.10 -3.28 -7.16
N LYS A 121 1.58 -3.91 -8.23
CA LYS A 121 0.79 -4.10 -9.47
C LYS A 121 -0.52 -4.85 -9.20
N LYS A 122 -0.46 -5.94 -8.43
CA LYS A 122 -1.65 -6.70 -8.02
C LYS A 122 -2.62 -5.83 -7.24
N LEU A 123 -2.14 -5.06 -6.27
CA LEU A 123 -2.98 -4.21 -5.44
C LEU A 123 -3.63 -3.07 -6.24
N ILE A 124 -2.90 -2.46 -7.18
CA ILE A 124 -3.45 -1.49 -8.13
C ILE A 124 -4.55 -2.15 -8.96
N ASN A 125 -4.28 -3.34 -9.53
CA ASN A 125 -5.24 -4.02 -10.39
C ASN A 125 -6.56 -4.33 -9.70
N VAL A 126 -6.51 -4.79 -8.44
CA VAL A 126 -7.71 -5.06 -7.62
C VAL A 126 -8.39 -3.77 -7.16
N SER A 127 -7.67 -2.65 -7.11
CA SER A 127 -8.21 -1.33 -6.74
C SER A 127 -8.93 -0.61 -7.88
N ARG A 128 -8.83 -1.12 -9.12
CA ARG A 128 -9.45 -0.53 -10.32
C ARG A 128 -10.96 -0.59 -10.24
N SER A 129 -11.63 0.34 -10.95
CA SER A 129 -13.08 0.31 -11.00
C SER A 129 -13.56 -0.76 -12.00
N PRO A 130 -14.75 -1.34 -11.79
CA PRO A 130 -15.37 -2.23 -12.77
C PRO A 130 -15.56 -1.57 -14.14
N VAL A 131 -15.70 -0.24 -14.19
CA VAL A 131 -15.77 0.53 -15.44
C VAL A 131 -14.44 0.47 -16.18
N ASP A 132 -13.32 0.59 -15.48
CA ASP A 132 -12.00 0.49 -16.09
C ASP A 132 -11.78 -0.91 -16.66
N ASP A 133 -12.21 -1.96 -15.95
CA ASP A 133 -12.10 -3.34 -16.42
C ASP A 133 -12.87 -3.55 -17.74
N VAL A 134 -14.10 -3.03 -17.84
CA VAL A 134 -14.91 -3.06 -19.06
C VAL A 134 -14.23 -2.29 -20.21
N ILE A 135 -13.67 -1.11 -19.92
CA ILE A 135 -12.94 -0.31 -20.92
C ILE A 135 -11.73 -1.09 -21.43
N MET A 136 -10.97 -1.73 -20.55
CA MET A 136 -9.79 -2.51 -20.93
C MET A 136 -10.18 -3.76 -21.73
N GLU A 137 -11.22 -4.49 -21.32
CA GLU A 137 -11.69 -5.71 -22.01
C GLU A 137 -12.18 -5.41 -23.43
N HIS A 138 -12.81 -4.25 -23.64
CA HIS A 138 -13.39 -3.88 -24.93
C HIS A 138 -12.61 -2.78 -25.67
N TYR A 139 -11.37 -2.50 -25.27
CA TYR A 139 -10.57 -1.38 -25.77
C TYR A 139 -10.48 -1.30 -27.30
N GLU A 140 -10.19 -2.42 -27.96
CA GLU A 140 -10.07 -2.47 -29.43
C GLU A 140 -11.42 -2.24 -30.13
N LYS A 141 -12.52 -2.70 -29.53
CA LYS A 141 -13.86 -2.42 -30.06
C LYS A 141 -14.18 -0.92 -29.92
N PHE A 142 -13.80 -0.29 -28.80
CA PHE A 142 -14.00 1.14 -28.57
C PHE A 142 -13.25 2.02 -29.59
N LYS A 143 -12.09 1.56 -30.10
CA LYS A 143 -11.38 2.23 -31.19
C LYS A 143 -12.10 2.16 -32.54
N GLN A 144 -12.95 1.16 -32.76
CA GLN A 144 -13.58 0.85 -34.06
C GLN A 144 -15.06 1.23 -34.11
N ASP A 145 -15.47 2.25 -33.33
CA ASP A 145 -16.86 2.72 -33.17
C ASP A 145 -17.85 1.63 -32.73
N ILE A 146 -18.12 1.56 -31.42
CA ILE A 146 -19.10 0.61 -30.85
C ILE A 146 -20.53 1.19 -30.92
N PRO A 147 -21.54 0.40 -31.36
CA PRO A 147 -22.94 0.76 -31.21
C PRO A 147 -23.35 0.96 -29.74
N ILE A 148 -24.04 2.07 -29.44
CA ILE A 148 -24.50 2.43 -28.08
C ILE A 148 -25.32 1.31 -27.41
N SER A 149 -26.04 0.51 -28.18
CA SER A 149 -26.78 -0.66 -27.70
C SER A 149 -25.88 -1.70 -27.03
N LEU A 150 -24.68 -1.94 -27.56
CA LEU A 150 -23.70 -2.87 -27.00
C LEU A 150 -23.03 -2.29 -25.75
N VAL A 151 -22.71 -0.99 -25.75
CA VAL A 151 -22.13 -0.30 -24.57
C VAL A 151 -23.08 -0.38 -23.37
N ASN A 152 -24.39 -0.24 -23.59
CA ASN A 152 -25.38 -0.34 -22.52
C ASN A 152 -25.46 -1.74 -21.88
N GLN A 153 -25.06 -2.79 -22.60
CA GLN A 153 -24.98 -4.15 -22.07
C GLN A 153 -23.74 -4.37 -21.20
N CYS A 154 -22.69 -3.57 -21.41
CA CYS A 154 -21.44 -3.60 -20.63
C CYS A 154 -21.53 -2.83 -19.30
N LYS A 155 -22.72 -2.41 -18.86
CA LYS A 155 -22.87 -1.72 -17.57
C LYS A 155 -22.49 -2.65 -16.43
N PRO A 156 -21.52 -2.28 -15.57
CA PRO A 156 -21.17 -3.10 -14.42
C PRO A 156 -22.39 -3.22 -13.48
N GLN A 157 -22.69 -4.43 -13.03
CA GLN A 157 -23.72 -4.66 -12.02
C GLN A 157 -23.21 -4.15 -10.67
N ASN A 158 -24.04 -3.34 -9.98
CA ASN A 158 -23.72 -2.71 -8.70
C ASN A 158 -23.58 -3.71 -7.54
#